data_AF-A0A938JKY0-F1
#
_entry.id   AF-A0A938JKY0-F1
#
_cell.length_a   1.000
_cell.length_b   1.000
_cell.length_c   1.000
_cell.angle_alpha   90.00
_cell.angle_beta   90.00
_cell.angle_gamma   90.00
#
_symmetry.space_group_name_H-M   'P 1'
#
loop_
_entity.id
_entity.type
_entity.pdbx_description
1 polymer ?
#
loop_
_entity_poly.entity_id
_entity_poly.type
_entity_poly.pdbx_seq_one_letter_code
_entity_poly.pdbx_strand_id
1 'polypeptide(L)'
;MMNRKTITVLIVLTAIFALVIFTILKKETAIVNVLLSDKAELTENELKNIENAPAVFNKESEIYAAISVKNITKEDTISIKWEIIDNNNDNTKTIQEDRIVSKEEGSGEIAVSLARKNNQHETGKYRVYVRLNNQATITKEFTVK
;
A
#
# COMPACT_ATOMS: atom_id res chain seq x y z
N MET A 1 34.38 -44.65 -9.91
CA MET A 1 35.13 -43.41 -9.54
C MET A 1 34.44 -42.25 -10.26
N MET A 2 33.82 -41.32 -9.52
CA MET A 2 33.03 -40.25 -10.14
C MET A 2 33.98 -39.27 -10.85
N ASN A 3 33.77 -39.05 -12.16
CA ASN A 3 34.63 -38.20 -12.97
C ASN A 3 34.50 -36.74 -12.50
N ARG A 4 35.60 -36.00 -12.42
CA ARG A 4 35.59 -34.58 -12.01
C ARG A 4 34.60 -33.76 -12.85
N LYS A 5 34.46 -34.08 -14.14
CA LYS A 5 33.47 -33.45 -15.03
C LYS A 5 32.02 -33.71 -14.57
N THR A 6 31.72 -34.92 -14.11
CA THR A 6 30.40 -35.29 -13.55
C THR A 6 30.11 -34.54 -12.26
N ILE A 7 31.12 -34.37 -11.39
CA ILE A 7 30.99 -33.58 -10.15
C ILE A 7 30.69 -32.11 -10.48
N THR A 8 31.42 -31.51 -11.42
CA THR A 8 31.21 -30.11 -11.81
C THR A 8 29.82 -29.88 -12.41
N VAL A 9 29.38 -30.77 -13.32
CA VAL A 9 28.03 -30.66 -13.92
C VAL A 9 26.95 -30.77 -12.86
N LEU A 10 27.10 -31.67 -11.89
CA LEU A 10 26.13 -31.83 -10.81
C LEU A 10 26.03 -30.57 -9.93
N ILE A 11 27.16 -29.95 -9.56
CA ILE A 11 27.16 -28.71 -8.76
C ILE A 11 26.45 -27.57 -9.49
N VAL A 12 26.74 -27.40 -10.78
CA VAL A 12 26.10 -26.35 -11.60
C VAL A 12 24.59 -26.59 -11.69
N LEU A 13 24.17 -27.84 -11.92
CA LEU A 13 22.74 -28.18 -11.98
C LEU A 13 22.04 -27.88 -10.65
N THR A 14 22.65 -28.25 -9.52
CA THR A 14 22.10 -28.00 -8.18
C THR A 14 22.00 -26.51 -7.87
N ALA A 15 22.99 -25.71 -8.27
CA ALA A 15 22.96 -24.26 -8.08
C ALA A 15 21.83 -23.59 -8.90
N ILE A 16 21.62 -24.04 -10.15
CA ILE A 16 20.51 -23.56 -10.99
C ILE A 16 19.17 -23.96 -10.38
N PHE A 17 19.01 -25.21 -9.95
CA PHE A 17 17.78 -25.66 -9.28
C PHE A 17 17.49 -24.89 -8.00
N ALA A 18 18.51 -24.64 -7.17
CA ALA A 18 18.36 -23.83 -5.96
C ALA A 18 17.91 -22.39 -6.28
N LEU A 19 18.46 -21.78 -7.32
CA LEU A 19 18.04 -20.45 -7.80
C LEU A 19 16.59 -20.43 -8.28
N VAL A 20 16.18 -21.43 -9.06
CA VAL A 20 14.80 -21.55 -9.57
C VAL A 20 13.81 -21.80 -8.43
N ILE A 21 14.15 -22.67 -7.47
CA ILE A 21 13.30 -22.91 -6.30
C ILE A 21 13.19 -21.63 -5.46
N PHE A 22 14.28 -20.89 -5.28
CA PHE A 22 14.27 -19.62 -4.54
C PHE A 22 13.37 -18.57 -5.19
N THR A 23 13.38 -18.46 -6.52
CA THR A 23 12.49 -17.51 -7.22
C THR A 23 11.03 -17.93 -7.16
N ILE A 24 10.72 -19.23 -7.20
CA ILE A 24 9.34 -19.75 -7.10
C ILE A 24 8.78 -19.60 -5.69
N LEU A 25 9.62 -19.76 -4.65
CA LEU A 25 9.18 -19.66 -3.25
C LEU A 25 9.01 -18.22 -2.77
N LYS A 26 9.51 -17.23 -3.52
CA LYS A 26 9.35 -15.82 -3.14
C LYS A 26 7.88 -15.43 -3.30
N LYS A 27 7.18 -15.34 -2.17
CA LYS A 27 5.78 -14.91 -2.16
C LYS A 27 5.68 -13.47 -2.68
N GLU A 28 4.73 -13.22 -3.56
CA GLU A 28 4.51 -11.90 -4.14
C GLU A 28 4.07 -10.90 -3.05
N THR A 29 4.84 -9.83 -2.89
CA THR A 29 4.54 -8.70 -2.02
C THR A 29 3.64 -7.72 -2.76
N ALA A 30 2.51 -7.34 -2.16
CA ALA A 30 1.57 -6.43 -2.80
C ALA A 30 0.74 -5.61 -1.81
N ILE A 31 0.29 -4.44 -2.26
CA ILE A 31 -0.89 -3.79 -1.69
C ILE A 31 -2.11 -4.43 -2.37
N VAL A 32 -2.98 -5.04 -1.59
CA VAL A 32 -4.16 -5.75 -2.07
C VAL A 32 -5.31 -4.77 -2.32
N ASN A 33 -5.55 -3.85 -1.38
CA ASN A 33 -6.62 -2.87 -1.47
C ASN A 33 -6.29 -1.62 -0.64
N VAL A 34 -6.94 -0.51 -0.99
CA VAL A 34 -6.98 0.72 -0.19
C VAL A 34 -8.42 1.17 -0.08
N LEU A 35 -8.91 1.34 1.14
CA LEU A 35 -10.24 1.87 1.43
C LEU A 35 -10.13 3.17 2.20
N LEU A 36 -11.09 4.06 1.97
CA LEU A 36 -11.25 5.28 2.73
C LEU A 36 -12.38 5.10 3.72
N SER A 37 -12.14 5.44 4.98
CA SER A 37 -13.13 5.26 6.05
C SER A 37 -13.02 6.35 7.08
N ASP A 38 -14.10 6.52 7.86
CA ASP A 38 -14.12 7.32 9.08
C ASP A 38 -13.72 6.53 10.33
N LYS A 39 -13.30 5.27 10.16
CA LYS A 39 -12.82 4.36 11.22
C LYS A 39 -11.41 3.88 10.92
N ALA A 40 -10.61 3.77 11.98
CA ALA A 40 -9.26 3.20 11.91
C ALA A 40 -9.25 1.67 11.70
N GLU A 41 -10.23 0.97 12.28
CA GLU A 41 -10.37 -0.48 12.16
C GLU A 41 -11.58 -0.82 11.29
N LEU A 42 -11.37 -1.70 10.31
CA LEU A 42 -12.42 -2.19 9.43
C LEU A 42 -12.65 -3.67 9.67
N THR A 43 -13.90 -4.10 9.48
CA THR A 43 -14.22 -5.53 9.49
C THR A 43 -13.81 -6.19 8.18
N GLU A 44 -13.59 -7.51 8.18
CA GLU A 44 -13.30 -8.28 6.95
C GLU A 44 -14.33 -8.08 5.83
N ASN A 45 -15.58 -7.80 6.19
CA ASN A 45 -16.66 -7.56 5.23
C ASN A 45 -16.54 -6.18 4.59
N GLU A 46 -16.19 -5.15 5.37
CA GLU A 46 -15.93 -3.80 4.85
C GLU A 46 -14.72 -3.80 3.91
N LEU A 47 -13.69 -4.60 4.19
CA LEU A 47 -12.49 -4.73 3.36
C LEU A 47 -12.73 -5.36 1.99
N LYS A 48 -13.73 -6.25 1.89
CA LYS A 48 -14.13 -6.94 0.66
C LYS A 48 -15.08 -6.12 -0.20
N ASN A 49 -15.72 -5.10 0.37
CA ASN A 49 -16.59 -4.21 -0.38
C ASN A 49 -15.77 -3.21 -1.20
N ILE A 50 -15.58 -3.54 -2.47
CA ILE A 50 -15.00 -2.65 -3.47
C ILE A 50 -16.10 -1.68 -3.91
N GLU A 51 -16.43 -0.69 -3.08
CA GLU A 51 -17.25 0.42 -3.57
C GLU A 51 -16.36 1.34 -4.41
N ASN A 52 -16.71 1.43 -5.70
CA ASN A 52 -16.10 2.35 -6.67
C ASN A 52 -16.73 3.75 -6.61
N ALA A 53 -17.63 4.00 -5.67
CA ALA A 53 -18.21 5.31 -5.47
C ALA A 53 -17.20 6.25 -4.79
N PRO A 54 -17.11 7.52 -5.21
CA PRO A 54 -16.26 8.49 -4.53
C PRO A 54 -16.77 8.70 -3.10
N ALA A 55 -15.91 8.44 -2.12
CA ALA A 55 -16.25 8.59 -0.71
C ALA A 55 -16.53 10.08 -0.39
N VAL A 56 -17.49 10.31 0.51
CA VAL A 56 -17.84 11.66 0.97
C VAL A 56 -17.78 11.68 2.50
N PHE A 57 -17.01 12.61 3.03
CA PHE A 57 -16.80 12.80 4.47
C PHE A 57 -17.21 14.21 4.90
N ASN A 58 -17.55 14.37 6.18
CA ASN A 58 -17.74 15.69 6.77
C ASN A 58 -16.39 16.28 7.16
N LYS A 59 -16.28 17.62 7.21
CA LYS A 59 -15.04 18.29 7.64
C LYS A 59 -14.53 17.90 9.03
N GLU A 60 -15.40 17.43 9.93
CA GLU A 60 -15.02 16.94 11.26
C GLU A 60 -14.65 15.46 11.32
N SER A 61 -14.93 14.68 10.27
CA SER A 61 -14.66 13.24 10.24
C SER A 61 -13.17 12.94 10.43
N GLU A 62 -12.86 11.81 11.05
CA GLU A 62 -11.49 11.28 11.10
C GLU A 62 -11.27 10.41 9.88
N ILE A 63 -10.56 10.91 8.88
CA ILE A 63 -10.43 10.21 7.60
C ILE A 63 -9.19 9.32 7.60
N TYR A 64 -9.38 8.03 7.33
CA TYR A 64 -8.33 7.02 7.26
C TYR A 64 -8.20 6.42 5.86
N ALA A 65 -6.96 6.16 5.44
CA ALA A 65 -6.64 5.20 4.40
C ALA A 65 -6.32 3.86 5.07
N ALA A 66 -7.24 2.90 4.94
CA ALA A 66 -7.05 1.52 5.37
C ALA A 66 -6.43 0.71 4.21
N ILE A 67 -5.22 0.23 4.42
CA ILE A 67 -4.36 -0.37 3.40
C ILE A 67 -4.17 -1.85 3.75
N SER A 68 -4.74 -2.73 2.94
CA SER A 68 -4.52 -4.18 3.07
C SER A 68 -3.27 -4.57 2.29
N VAL A 69 -2.35 -5.25 2.96
CA VAL A 69 -1.06 -5.65 2.39
C VAL A 69 -0.82 -7.15 2.53
N LYS A 70 -0.05 -7.70 1.59
CA LYS A 70 0.27 -9.13 1.54
C LYS A 70 1.77 -9.34 1.38
N ASN A 71 2.31 -10.26 2.19
CA ASN A 71 3.72 -10.69 2.17
C ASN A 71 4.74 -9.54 2.19
N ILE A 72 4.46 -8.48 2.96
CA ILE A 72 5.38 -7.38 3.24
C ILE A 72 6.58 -7.92 4.02
N THR A 73 7.76 -7.42 3.68
CA THR A 73 9.04 -7.69 4.30
C THR A 73 9.56 -6.45 5.03
N LYS A 74 10.63 -6.60 5.82
CA LYS A 74 11.25 -5.48 6.54
C LYS A 74 11.95 -4.47 5.63
N GLU A 75 12.26 -4.87 4.39
CA GLU A 75 12.87 -4.01 3.38
C GLU A 75 11.82 -3.16 2.66
N ASP A 76 10.55 -3.56 2.72
CA ASP A 76 9.49 -2.88 2.02
C ASP A 76 9.11 -1.57 2.71
N THR A 77 8.81 -0.58 1.88
CA THR A 77 8.30 0.72 2.31
C THR A 77 6.96 1.00 1.66
N ILE A 78 6.01 1.46 2.47
CA ILE A 78 4.74 2.01 2.01
C ILE A 78 4.80 3.53 2.14
N SER A 79 4.55 4.23 1.03
CA SER A 79 4.47 5.68 0.99
C SER A 79 3.04 6.11 0.73
N ILE A 80 2.51 7.02 1.55
CA ILE A 80 1.18 7.58 1.41
C ILE A 80 1.32 9.06 1.13
N LYS A 81 0.61 9.56 0.12
CA LYS A 81 0.56 10.98 -0.19
C LYS A 81 -0.88 11.45 -0.28
N TRP A 82 -1.21 12.47 0.49
CA TRP A 82 -2.51 13.13 0.47
C TRP A 82 -2.40 14.45 -0.28
N GLU A 83 -3.33 14.69 -1.19
CA GLU A 83 -3.46 15.91 -1.96
C GLU A 83 -4.86 16.48 -1.84
N ILE A 84 -4.96 17.80 -1.80
CA ILE A 84 -6.20 18.52 -2.10
C ILE A 84 -6.17 18.95 -3.57
N ILE A 85 -7.29 18.78 -4.27
CA ILE A 85 -7.49 19.15 -5.67
C ILE A 85 -8.15 20.53 -5.68
N ASP A 86 -7.46 21.53 -6.23
CA ASP A 86 -8.00 22.87 -6.43
C ASP A 86 -9.04 22.84 -7.56
N ASN A 87 -10.28 23.18 -7.22
CA ASN A 87 -11.43 23.14 -8.12
C ASN A 87 -11.30 24.10 -9.32
N ASN A 88 -10.41 25.09 -9.26
CA ASN A 88 -10.34 26.11 -10.30
C ASN A 88 -9.41 25.75 -11.48
N ASN A 89 -8.37 24.93 -11.26
CA ASN A 89 -7.32 24.69 -12.27
C ASN A 89 -6.80 23.23 -12.34
N ASP A 90 -7.47 22.25 -11.70
CA ASP A 90 -6.97 20.88 -11.52
C ASP A 90 -5.57 20.79 -10.87
N ASN A 91 -5.10 21.90 -10.28
CA ASN A 91 -3.84 21.94 -9.56
C ASN A 91 -3.99 21.16 -8.26
N THR A 92 -3.07 20.25 -8.00
CA THR A 92 -3.02 19.48 -6.76
C THR A 92 -2.00 20.09 -5.81
N LYS A 93 -2.35 20.19 -4.53
CA LYS A 93 -1.42 20.56 -3.46
C LYS A 93 -1.24 19.36 -2.53
N THR A 94 -0.01 18.90 -2.39
CA THR A 94 0.35 17.93 -1.34
C THR A 94 0.13 18.56 0.03
N ILE A 95 -0.62 17.89 0.89
CA ILE A 95 -0.94 18.35 2.25
C ILE A 95 -0.34 17.44 3.33
N GLN A 96 -0.05 16.18 3.00
CA GLN A 96 0.58 15.23 3.92
C GLN A 96 1.30 14.13 3.14
N GLU A 97 2.46 13.73 3.65
CA GLU A 97 3.24 12.59 3.16
C GLU A 97 3.65 11.72 4.35
N ASP A 98 3.34 10.43 4.27
CA ASP A 98 3.68 9.44 5.28
C ASP A 98 4.56 8.36 4.66
N ARG A 99 5.51 7.86 5.45
CA ARG A 99 6.38 6.74 5.07
C ARG A 99 6.37 5.70 6.18
N ILE A 100 5.94 4.49 5.84
CA ILE A 100 5.81 3.37 6.77
C ILE A 100 6.81 2.29 6.35
N VAL A 101 7.65 1.89 7.30
CA VAL A 101 8.60 0.79 7.14
C VAL A 101 8.13 -0.34 8.05
N SER A 102 8.00 -1.55 7.50
CA SER A 102 7.55 -2.68 8.29
C SER A 102 8.61 -3.13 9.29
N LYS A 103 8.20 -3.40 10.53
CA LYS A 103 9.08 -3.98 11.56
C LYS A 103 9.10 -5.51 11.49
N GLU A 104 8.03 -6.09 10.96
CA GLU A 104 7.80 -7.53 10.89
C GLU A 104 7.44 -7.93 9.46
N GLU A 105 7.53 -9.23 9.16
CA GLU A 105 7.16 -9.76 7.86
C GLU A 105 5.78 -10.38 7.94
N GLY A 106 4.94 -10.18 6.93
CA GLY A 106 3.62 -10.76 6.93
C GLY A 106 2.60 -10.04 6.06
N SER A 107 1.34 -10.34 6.34
CA SER A 107 0.18 -9.71 5.72
C SER A 107 -0.65 -9.07 6.83
N GLY A 108 -1.38 -8.02 6.51
CA GLY A 108 -2.19 -7.33 7.50
C GLY A 108 -2.77 -6.03 6.96
N GLU A 109 -3.22 -5.20 7.88
CA GLU A 109 -3.85 -3.92 7.58
C GLU A 109 -3.12 -2.79 8.28
N ILE A 110 -3.05 -1.67 7.57
CA ILE A 110 -2.39 -0.46 8.04
C ILE A 110 -3.38 0.68 7.84
N ALA A 111 -3.72 1.37 8.92
CA ALA A 111 -4.58 2.55 8.87
C ALA A 111 -3.71 3.81 9.03
N VAL A 112 -3.88 4.75 8.10
CA VAL A 112 -3.17 6.04 8.13
C VAL A 112 -4.19 7.16 8.11
N SER A 113 -4.18 8.01 9.13
CA SER A 113 -5.11 9.14 9.23
C SER A 113 -4.63 10.33 8.41
N LEU A 114 -5.55 11.00 7.72
CA LEU A 114 -5.34 12.36 7.24
C LEU A 114 -5.37 13.32 8.44
N ALA A 115 -4.35 14.16 8.55
CA ALA A 115 -4.26 15.16 9.61
C ALA A 115 -5.32 16.26 9.44
N ARG A 116 -5.82 16.75 10.58
CA ARG A 116 -6.74 17.88 10.67
C ARG A 116 -6.00 19.12 11.13
N LYS A 117 -6.37 20.28 10.61
CA LYS A 117 -5.91 21.58 11.10
C LYS A 117 -7.08 22.23 11.85
N ASN A 118 -6.87 22.64 13.09
CA ASN A 118 -7.93 23.18 13.95
C ASN A 118 -9.14 22.23 14.07
N ASN A 119 -8.88 20.92 14.22
CA ASN A 119 -9.88 19.84 14.31
C ASN A 119 -10.80 19.67 13.10
N GLN A 120 -10.47 20.27 11.96
CA GLN A 120 -11.24 20.14 10.72
C GLN A 120 -10.33 19.89 9.51
N HIS A 121 -10.93 19.30 8.47
CA HIS A 121 -10.39 19.26 7.12
C HIS A 121 -10.89 20.46 6.31
N GLU A 122 -10.13 20.87 5.30
CA GLU A 122 -10.60 21.89 4.35
C GLU A 122 -11.70 21.26 3.48
N THR A 123 -12.76 22.01 3.16
CA THR A 123 -13.79 21.52 2.23
C THR A 123 -13.21 21.44 0.83
N GLY A 124 -13.42 20.33 0.13
CA GLY A 124 -12.90 20.18 -1.22
C GLY A 124 -12.79 18.73 -1.69
N LYS A 125 -12.23 18.57 -2.88
CA LYS A 125 -11.87 17.27 -3.43
C LYS A 125 -10.47 16.91 -2.99
N TYR A 126 -10.29 15.65 -2.64
CA TYR A 126 -9.04 15.10 -2.17
C TYR A 126 -8.66 13.86 -2.97
N ARG A 127 -7.37 13.57 -2.96
CA ARG A 127 -6.80 12.36 -3.53
C ARG A 127 -5.74 11.80 -2.61
N VAL A 128 -5.77 10.50 -2.40
CA VAL A 128 -4.69 9.76 -1.72
C VAL A 128 -4.02 8.82 -2.69
N TYR A 129 -2.69 8.78 -2.65
CA TYR A 129 -1.86 7.81 -3.35
C TYR A 129 -1.19 6.92 -2.32
N VAL A 130 -1.28 5.62 -2.51
CA VAL A 130 -0.57 4.65 -1.69
C VAL A 130 0.38 3.88 -2.58
N ARG A 131 1.67 3.86 -2.21
CA ARG A 131 2.72 3.21 -2.98
C ARG A 131 3.46 2.16 -2.18
N LEU A 132 3.76 1.04 -2.81
CA LEU A 132 4.69 0.03 -2.31
C LEU A 132 6.01 0.13 -3.08
N ASN A 133 7.12 0.31 -2.36
CA ASN A 133 8.48 0.36 -2.92
C ASN A 133 8.64 1.32 -4.11
N ASN A 134 7.86 2.41 -4.12
CA ASN A 134 7.85 3.40 -5.19
C ASN A 134 7.42 2.86 -6.58
N GLN A 135 6.72 1.72 -6.65
CA GLN A 135 6.33 1.06 -7.90
C GLN A 135 4.81 1.01 -8.10
N ALA A 136 4.09 0.24 -7.28
CA ALA A 136 2.64 0.12 -7.42
C ALA A 136 1.96 1.34 -6.78
N THR A 137 1.02 1.99 -7.48
CA THR A 137 0.24 3.10 -6.93
C THR A 137 -1.25 2.77 -6.97
N ILE A 138 -1.90 2.71 -5.80
CA ILE A 138 -3.35 2.75 -5.72
C ILE A 138 -3.76 4.19 -5.40
N THR A 139 -4.69 4.72 -6.19
CA THR A 139 -5.21 6.08 -6.05
C THR A 139 -6.67 6.02 -5.66
N LYS A 140 -7.06 6.80 -4.65
CA LYS A 140 -8.46 6.99 -4.26
C LYS A 140 -8.78 8.48 -4.18
N GLU A 141 -9.93 8.85 -4.72
CA GLU A 141 -10.46 10.21 -4.64
C GLU A 141 -11.67 10.24 -3.71
N PHE A 142 -11.81 11.35 -2.99
CA PHE A 142 -12.92 11.58 -2.07
C PHE A 142 -13.24 13.06 -1.96
N THR A 143 -14.38 13.38 -1.37
CA THR A 143 -14.80 14.76 -1.12
C THR A 143 -15.02 14.98 0.36
N VAL A 144 -14.53 16.11 0.87
CA VAL A 144 -14.87 16.62 2.20
C VAL A 144 -15.87 17.75 2.03
N LYS A 145 -16.99 17.69 2.75
CA LYS A 145 -18.04 18.71 2.75
C LYS A 145 -18.20 19.35 4.12
#